data_AF-T1BPX3-F1
#
_entry.id   AF-T1BPX3-F1
#
_cell.length_a   1.000
_cell.length_b   1.000
_cell.length_c   1.000
_cell.angle_alpha   90.00
_cell.angle_beta   90.00
_cell.angle_gamma   90.00
#
_symmetry.space_group_name_H-M   'P 1'
#
loop_
_entity.id
_entity.type
_entity.pdbx_description
1 polymer ?
#
loop_
_entity_poly.entity_id
_entity_poly.type
_entity_poly.pdbx_seq_one_letter_code
_entity_poly.pdbx_strand_id
1 'polypeptide(L)'
;MSALYAYESIFPEVAREKSAGLREHYGVVSPAAHEFFRVHTAADMEHSGAEQRILSRLLAGSPARGTRALRATRQTVQGWWNFLDGFPVGR
;
A
#
# COMPACT_ATOMS: atom_id res chain seq x y z
N MET A 1 3.44 9.98 7.41
CA MET A 1 3.83 8.73 8.08
C MET A 1 2.68 7.76 8.21
N SER A 2 1.69 7.91 9.11
CA SER A 2 0.65 6.85 9.26
C SER A 2 -0.22 6.59 8.02
N ALA A 3 -0.41 7.61 7.17
CA ALA A 3 -1.05 7.48 5.86
C ALA A 3 -0.20 6.69 4.85
N LEU A 4 1.10 7.02 4.75
CA LEU A 4 2.04 6.36 3.84
C LEU A 4 2.28 4.91 4.27
N TYR A 5 2.51 4.69 5.56
CA TYR A 5 2.56 3.36 6.17
C TYR A 5 1.33 2.51 5.88
N ALA A 6 0.12 3.07 5.97
CA ALA A 6 -1.09 2.32 5.68
C ALA A 6 -1.18 1.85 4.21
N TYR A 7 -0.54 2.57 3.29
CA TYR A 7 -0.47 2.21 1.89
C TYR A 7 0.68 1.23 1.62
N GLU A 8 1.90 1.59 2.00
CA GLU A 8 3.10 0.80 1.71
C GLU A 8 3.13 -0.52 2.48
N SER A 9 2.46 -0.63 3.64
CA SER A 9 2.40 -1.90 4.39
C SER A 9 1.62 -3.01 3.67
N ILE A 10 0.69 -2.66 2.78
CA ILE A 10 -0.10 -3.65 2.01
C ILE A 10 0.42 -3.83 0.58
N PHE A 11 1.20 -2.87 0.08
CA PHE A 11 1.57 -2.81 -1.33
C PHE A 11 2.43 -3.99 -1.82
N PRO A 12 3.32 -4.60 -1.02
CA PRO A 12 4.07 -5.77 -1.48
C PRO A 12 3.19 -6.92 -1.99
N GLU A 13 2.10 -7.21 -1.27
CA GLU A 13 1.13 -8.24 -1.64
C GLU A 13 0.32 -7.82 -2.87
N VAL A 14 -0.15 -6.57 -2.91
CA VAL A 14 -0.88 -6.01 -4.06
C VAL A 14 -0.02 -6.04 -5.33
N ALA A 15 1.26 -5.68 -5.23
CA ALA A 15 2.19 -5.68 -6.36
C ALA A 15 2.44 -7.10 -6.88
N ARG A 16 2.65 -8.06 -5.97
CA ARG A 16 2.79 -9.48 -6.33
C ARG A 16 1.55 -9.97 -7.08
N GLU A 17 0.36 -9.71 -6.55
CA GLU A 17 -0.90 -10.17 -7.12
C GLU A 17 -1.19 -9.51 -8.47
N LYS A 18 -0.96 -8.20 -8.60
CA LYS A 18 -1.08 -7.49 -9.88
C LYS A 18 -0.16 -8.07 -10.94
N SER A 19 1.09 -8.37 -10.57
CA SER A 19 2.03 -8.98 -11.50
C SER A 19 1.64 -10.39 -11.90
N ALA A 20 1.04 -11.19 -11.01
CA ALA A 20 0.53 -12.52 -11.31
C ALA A 20 -0.69 -12.45 -12.24
N GLY A 21 -1.70 -11.66 -11.88
CA GLY A 21 -2.92 -11.49 -12.68
C GLY A 21 -2.65 -10.95 -14.09
N LEU A 22 -1.69 -10.04 -14.27
CA LEU A 22 -1.27 -9.57 -15.60
C LEU A 22 -0.74 -10.70 -16.49
N ARG A 23 -0.02 -11.68 -15.92
CA ARG A 23 0.46 -12.85 -16.66
C ARG A 23 -0.69 -13.81 -16.95
N GLU A 24 -1.45 -14.16 -15.93
CA GLU A 24 -2.43 -15.24 -15.96
C GLU A 24 -3.68 -14.89 -16.75
N HIS A 25 -4.15 -13.64 -16.66
CA HIS A 25 -5.42 -13.22 -17.25
C HIS A 25 -5.28 -12.32 -18.48
N TYR A 26 -4.12 -11.68 -18.65
CA TYR A 26 -3.92 -10.69 -19.73
C TYR A 26 -2.76 -11.02 -20.67
N GLY A 27 -2.03 -12.12 -20.45
CA GLY A 27 -0.93 -12.55 -21.31
C GLY A 27 0.26 -11.59 -21.36
N VAL A 28 0.31 -10.62 -20.44
CA VAL A 28 1.43 -9.67 -20.34
C VAL A 28 2.57 -10.40 -19.64
N VAL A 29 3.65 -10.68 -20.38
CA VAL A 29 4.80 -11.45 -19.87
C VAL A 29 6.13 -10.72 -20.00
N SER A 30 6.17 -9.53 -20.61
CA SER A 30 7.41 -8.81 -20.84
C SER A 30 8.03 -8.34 -19.51
N PRO A 31 9.33 -8.56 -19.25
CA PRO A 31 9.94 -8.17 -17.98
C PRO A 31 9.76 -6.68 -17.65
N ALA A 32 9.85 -5.81 -18.66
CA ALA A 32 9.66 -4.37 -18.50
C ALA A 32 8.26 -4.01 -17.98
N ALA A 33 7.21 -4.72 -18.40
CA ALA A 33 5.85 -4.47 -17.91
C ALA A 33 5.64 -4.88 -16.44
N HIS A 34 6.53 -5.72 -15.90
CA HIS A 34 6.46 -6.19 -14.51
C HIS A 34 7.46 -5.51 -13.58
N GLU A 35 8.35 -4.67 -14.11
CA GLU A 35 9.48 -4.13 -13.33
C GLU A 35 9.01 -3.27 -12.16
N PHE A 36 7.96 -2.45 -12.36
CA PHE A 36 7.35 -1.68 -11.29
C PHE A 36 6.92 -2.58 -10.11
N PHE A 37 6.21 -3.67 -10.41
CA PHE A 37 5.72 -4.59 -9.38
C PHE A 37 6.87 -5.33 -8.71
N ARG A 38 7.86 -5.79 -9.48
CA ARG A 38 9.04 -6.47 -8.94
C ARG A 38 9.79 -5.60 -7.93
N VAL A 39 10.02 -4.33 -8.28
CA VAL A 39 10.69 -3.38 -7.39
C VAL A 39 9.87 -3.14 -6.14
N HIS A 40 8.57 -2.84 -6.27
CA HIS A 40 7.74 -2.47 -5.13
C HIS A 40 7.34 -3.65 -4.23
N THR A 41 7.38 -4.90 -4.73
CA THR A 41 7.28 -6.08 -3.85
C THR A 41 8.43 -6.13 -2.83
N ALA A 42 9.62 -5.64 -3.18
CA ALA A 42 10.77 -5.62 -2.27
C ALA A 42 10.92 -4.28 -1.53
N ALA A 43 10.89 -3.16 -2.28
CA ALA A 43 11.15 -1.83 -1.74
C ALA A 43 10.15 -1.46 -0.62
N ASP A 44 8.86 -1.79 -0.80
CA ASP A 44 7.85 -1.38 0.18
C ASP A 44 7.88 -2.25 1.45
N MET A 45 8.56 -3.41 1.44
CA MET A 45 8.89 -4.11 2.68
C MET A 45 9.90 -3.31 3.52
N GLU A 46 10.90 -2.72 2.87
CA GLU A 46 11.90 -1.88 3.54
C GLU A 46 11.30 -0.56 3.99
N HIS A 47 10.52 0.09 3.11
CA HIS A 47 9.83 1.34 3.42
C HIS A 47 8.88 1.16 4.59
N SER A 48 7.91 0.25 4.50
CA SER A 48 6.93 0.04 5.57
C SER A 48 7.61 -0.31 6.90
N GLY A 49 8.70 -1.08 6.88
CA GLY A 49 9.51 -1.34 8.08
C GLY A 49 10.16 -0.07 8.66
N ALA A 50 10.74 0.80 7.83
CA ALA A 50 11.31 2.08 8.26
C ALA A 50 10.25 3.03 8.79
N GLU A 51 9.13 3.14 8.08
CA GLU A 51 8.00 3.96 8.47
C GLU A 51 7.37 3.50 9.78
N GLN A 52 7.24 2.19 10.01
CA GLN A 52 6.77 1.64 11.27
C GLN A 52 7.65 2.11 12.42
N ARG A 53 8.99 2.01 12.27
CA ARG A 53 9.93 2.48 13.29
C ARG A 53 9.79 3.97 13.56
N ILE A 54 9.63 4.78 12.52
CA ILE A 54 9.40 6.23 12.65
C ILE A 54 8.08 6.50 13.36
N LEU A 55 7.00 5.82 12.96
CA LEU A 55 5.67 5.99 13.51
C LEU A 55 5.65 5.62 15.00
N SER A 56 6.27 4.49 15.39
CA SER A 56 6.39 4.09 16.80
C SER A 56 7.06 5.16 17.65
N ARG A 57 8.16 5.78 17.15
CA ARG A 57 8.85 6.87 17.85
C ARG A 57 7.98 8.12 17.97
N LEU A 58 7.26 8.49 16.91
CA LEU A 58 6.39 9.69 16.92
C LEU A 58 5.19 9.54 17.84
N LEU A 59 4.67 8.33 18.00
CA LEU A 59 3.52 8.00 18.83
C LEU A 59 3.84 7.80 20.31
N ALA A 60 5.11 7.59 20.66
CA ALA A 60 5.53 7.36 22.03
C ALA A 60 5.07 8.48 22.99
N GLY A 61 4.49 8.11 24.13
CA GLY A 61 4.14 9.02 25.21
C GLY A 61 2.95 9.96 24.95
N SER A 62 2.16 9.77 23.89
CA SER A 62 1.02 10.66 23.61
C SER A 62 -0.19 9.96 22.99
N PRO A 63 -1.23 9.64 23.79
CA PRO A 63 -2.48 9.07 23.29
C PRO A 63 -3.14 9.91 22.20
N ALA A 64 -3.10 11.23 22.33
CA ALA A 64 -3.67 12.16 21.35
C ALA A 64 -3.01 12.03 19.95
N ARG A 65 -1.70 11.77 19.89
CA ARG A 65 -1.02 11.49 18.61
C ARG A 65 -1.49 10.18 18.00
N GLY A 66 -1.72 9.16 18.83
CA GLY A 66 -2.31 7.89 18.41
C GLY A 66 -3.67 8.06 17.75
N THR A 67 -4.57 8.83 18.37
CA THR A 67 -5.88 9.14 17.79
C THR A 67 -5.78 9.85 16.44
N ARG A 68 -4.85 10.81 16.29
CA ARG A 68 -4.63 11.48 15.01
C ARG A 68 -4.07 10.54 13.95
N ALA A 69 -3.12 9.67 14.30
CA ALA A 69 -2.55 8.71 13.37
C ALA A 69 -3.60 7.72 12.87
N LEU A 70 -4.44 7.19 13.77
CA LEU A 70 -5.57 6.32 13.42
C LEU A 70 -6.57 7.01 12.48
N ARG A 71 -6.91 8.28 12.75
CA ARG A 71 -7.80 9.05 11.86
C ARG A 71 -7.19 9.21 10.47
N ALA A 72 -5.91 9.57 10.39
CA ALA A 72 -5.22 9.72 9.10
C ALA A 72 -5.18 8.39 8.33
N THR A 73 -4.85 7.28 9.00
CA THR A 73 -4.88 5.94 8.39
C THR A 73 -6.26 5.59 7.86
N ARG A 74 -7.34 5.83 8.63
CA ARG A 74 -8.72 5.59 8.17
C ARG A 74 -9.09 6.42 6.95
N GLN A 75 -8.72 7.71 6.94
CA GLN A 75 -8.95 8.59 5.79
C GLN A 75 -8.23 8.09 4.54
N THR A 76 -6.98 7.63 4.68
CA THR A 76 -6.21 7.09 3.56
C THR A 76 -6.85 5.81 3.01
N VAL A 77 -7.16 4.83 3.86
CA VAL A 77 -7.78 3.57 3.43
C VAL A 77 -9.16 3.80 2.81
N GLN A 78 -9.95 4.73 3.35
CA GLN A 78 -11.24 5.09 2.75
C GLN A 78 -11.07 5.78 1.39
N GLY A 79 -10.08 6.67 1.24
CA GLY A 79 -9.77 7.30 -0.03
C GLY A 79 -9.38 6.27 -1.10
N TRP A 80 -8.62 5.25 -0.71
CA TRP A 80 -8.29 4.12 -1.57
C TRP A 80 -9.51 3.29 -1.94
N TRP A 81 -10.40 3.00 -0.99
CA TRP A 81 -11.64 2.28 -1.27
C TRP A 81 -12.51 3.03 -2.28
N ASN A 82 -12.71 4.34 -2.07
CA ASN A 82 -13.47 5.17 -2.98
C ASN A 82 -12.84 5.25 -4.38
N PHE A 83 -11.51 5.22 -4.48
CA PHE A 83 -10.82 5.13 -5.76
C PHE A 83 -11.16 3.81 -6.47
N LEU A 84 -11.18 2.69 -5.75
CA LEU A 84 -11.54 1.38 -6.30
C LEU A 84 -13.02 1.31 -6.70
N ASP A 85 -13.93 1.93 -5.93
CA ASP A 85 -15.35 2.04 -6.27
C ASP A 85 -15.59 2.79 -7.60
N GLY A 86 -14.63 3.61 -8.04
CA GLY A 86 -14.67 4.31 -9.32
C GLY A 86 -14.53 3.39 -10.54
N PHE A 87 -14.09 2.13 -10.35
CA PHE A 87 -14.04 1.15 -11.42
C PHE A 87 -15.34 0.33 -11.43
N PRO A 88 -16.11 0.35 -12.53
CA PRO A 88 -17.33 -0.44 -12.60
C PRO A 88 -17.00 -1.93 -12.50
N VAL A 89 -17.71 -2.65 -11.63
CA VAL A 89 -17.78 -4.10 -11.71
C VAL A 89 -18.56 -4.43 -12.97
N GLY A 90 -17.96 -5.20 -13.89
CA GLY A 90 -18.39 -5.33 -15.29
C GLY A 90 -19.90 -5.44 -15.50
N ARG A 91 -20.38 -4.67 -16.49
CA ARG A 91 -21.50 -5.06 -17.35
C ARG A 91 -20.94 -5.63 -18.63
#